data_AF-A0A937WMP4-F1
#
_entry.id   AF-A0A937WMP4-F1
#
_cell.length_a   1.000
_cell.length_b   1.000
_cell.length_c   1.000
_cell.angle_alpha   90.00
_cell.angle_beta   90.00
_cell.angle_gamma   90.00
#
_symmetry.space_group_name_H-M   'P 1'
#
loop_
_entity.id
_entity.type
_entity.pdbx_description
1 polymer ?
#
loop_
_entity_poly.entity_id
_entity_poly.type
_entity_poly.pdbx_seq_one_letter_code
_entity_poly.pdbx_strand_id
1 'polypeptide(L)'
;MARRFPRKSKKLLKALKNLGYSFQPGHGDHTNVIFIAQCTDGSDFKFAFPVDRGEIPRGTFHAILDQTGGLSEEQLCQALKGTFTEPDYREWIFRKSRAELLRITRGRHFGF
;
A
#
# COMPACT_ATOMS: atom_id res chain seq x y z
N MET A 1 5.70 -21.91 7.24
CA MET A 1 5.13 -21.66 5.89
C MET A 1 4.64 -20.22 5.85
N ALA A 2 5.28 -19.35 5.08
CA ALA A 2 4.81 -17.96 4.90
C ALA A 2 3.43 -17.98 4.21
N ARG A 3 2.42 -17.33 4.79
CA ARG A 3 1.07 -17.27 4.20
C ARG A 3 1.11 -16.31 3.02
N ARG A 4 0.85 -16.84 1.81
CA ARG A 4 0.71 -16.03 0.59
C ARG A 4 -0.57 -15.21 0.64
N PHE A 5 -0.49 -13.95 0.23
CA PHE A 5 -1.67 -13.10 0.15
C PHE A 5 -2.55 -13.52 -1.03
N PRO A 6 -3.89 -13.63 -0.86
CA PRO A 6 -4.78 -13.89 -1.97
C PRO A 6 -4.87 -12.64 -2.86
N ARG A 7 -4.24 -12.68 -4.04
CA ARG A 7 -4.11 -11.56 -5.02
C ARG A 7 -5.43 -11.14 -5.70
N LYS A 8 -6.55 -11.13 -4.99
CA LYS A 8 -7.82 -10.57 -5.45
C LYS A 8 -7.89 -9.11 -5.04
N SER A 9 -8.21 -8.21 -5.97
CA SER A 9 -8.22 -6.78 -5.68
C SER A 9 -9.19 -6.39 -4.56
N LYS A 10 -10.37 -7.01 -4.48
CA LYS A 10 -11.29 -6.81 -3.34
C LYS A 10 -10.63 -7.06 -1.97
N LYS A 11 -9.78 -8.08 -1.87
CA LYS A 11 -9.07 -8.40 -0.61
C LYS A 11 -7.94 -7.42 -0.36
N LEU A 12 -7.19 -7.05 -1.40
CA LEU A 12 -6.15 -6.02 -1.30
C LEU A 12 -6.74 -4.68 -0.84
N LEU A 13 -7.80 -4.20 -1.50
CA LEU A 13 -8.48 -2.96 -1.14
C LEU A 13 -9.01 -3.01 0.30
N LYS A 14 -9.57 -4.14 0.75
CA LYS A 14 -9.97 -4.31 2.14
C LYS A 14 -8.79 -4.22 3.11
N ALA A 15 -7.65 -4.85 2.79
CA ALA A 15 -6.45 -4.76 3.61
C ALA A 15 -5.94 -3.31 3.67
N LEU A 16 -5.81 -2.63 2.54
CA LEU A 16 -5.37 -1.23 2.46
C LEU A 16 -6.33 -0.29 3.21
N LYS A 17 -7.64 -0.56 3.17
CA LYS A 17 -8.64 0.21 3.93
C LYS A 17 -8.35 0.13 5.43
N ASN A 18 -8.05 -1.06 5.94
CA ASN A 18 -7.73 -1.27 7.35
C ASN A 18 -6.41 -0.60 7.77
N LEU A 19 -5.54 -0.27 6.81
CA LEU A 19 -4.31 0.49 7.02
C LEU A 19 -4.50 2.02 6.89
N GLY A 20 -5.73 2.48 6.65
CA GLY A 20 -6.03 3.92 6.57
C GLY A 20 -5.89 4.52 5.16
N TYR A 21 -5.74 3.69 4.13
CA TYR A 21 -5.73 4.20 2.75
C TYR A 21 -7.13 4.69 2.34
N SER A 22 -7.14 5.82 1.62
CA SER A 22 -8.31 6.38 0.98
C SER A 22 -8.49 5.84 -0.43
N PHE A 23 -9.74 5.76 -0.88
CA PHE A 23 -10.08 5.28 -2.23
C PHE A 23 -10.78 6.37 -3.01
N GLN A 24 -10.32 6.58 -4.23
CA GLN A 24 -10.97 7.47 -5.19
C GLN A 24 -11.31 6.68 -6.46
N PRO A 25 -12.43 6.99 -7.13
CA PRO A 25 -12.67 6.46 -8.46
C PRO A 25 -11.55 6.93 -9.39
N GLY A 26 -10.96 5.99 -10.13
CA GLY A 26 -9.99 6.28 -11.18
C GLY A 26 -10.66 6.36 -12.56
N HIS A 27 -9.85 6.56 -13.59
CA HIS A 27 -10.35 6.66 -14.96
C HIS A 27 -10.61 5.25 -15.55
N GLY A 28 -11.86 4.88 -15.81
CA GLY A 28 -12.22 3.52 -16.21
C GLY A 28 -12.50 2.60 -15.01
N ASP A 29 -12.13 1.32 -15.09
CA ASP A 29 -12.50 0.29 -14.10
C ASP A 29 -11.54 0.15 -12.90
N HIS A 30 -10.59 1.06 -12.72
CA HIS A 30 -9.61 1.01 -11.62
C HIS A 30 -10.00 1.89 -10.42
N THR A 31 -9.52 1.52 -9.24
CA THR A 31 -9.64 2.30 -8.00
C THR A 31 -8.28 2.90 -7.66
N ASN A 32 -8.24 4.22 -7.48
CA ASN A 32 -7.05 4.92 -7.03
C ASN A 32 -6.94 4.81 -5.51
N VAL A 33 -5.83 4.27 -5.04
CA VAL A 33 -5.56 4.06 -3.63
C VAL A 33 -4.53 5.08 -3.18
N ILE A 34 -4.83 5.85 -2.15
CA ILE A 34 -4.00 7.00 -1.72
C ILE A 34 -3.79 6.94 -0.21
N PHE A 35 -2.56 7.17 0.23
CA PHE A 35 -2.21 7.36 1.63
C PHE A 35 -1.14 8.44 1.75
N ILE A 36 -1.30 9.31 2.74
CA ILE A 36 -0.33 10.36 3.07
C ILE A 36 0.22 10.04 4.45
N ALA A 37 1.54 9.86 4.51
CA ALA A 37 2.27 9.59 5.74
C ALA A 37 3.24 10.73 6.01
N GLN A 38 3.41 11.07 7.29
CA GLN A 38 4.52 11.90 7.72
C GLN A 38 5.76 11.02 7.89
N CYS A 39 6.89 11.47 7.35
CA CYS A 39 8.19 10.82 7.48
C CYS A 39 8.90 11.24 8.78
N THR A 40 9.98 10.54 9.14
CA THR A 40 10.83 10.92 10.29
C THR A 40 11.39 12.34 10.20
N ASP A 41 11.63 12.84 8.99
CA ASP A 41 12.15 14.18 8.72
C ASP A 41 11.06 15.28 8.76
N GLY A 42 9.83 14.93 9.13
CA GLY A 42 8.68 15.82 9.20
C GLY A 42 8.03 16.11 7.85
N SER A 43 8.59 15.61 6.74
CA SER A 43 8.01 15.79 5.40
C SER A 43 6.90 14.78 5.12
N ASP A 44 5.92 15.19 4.31
CA ASP A 44 4.88 14.27 3.86
C ASP A 44 5.35 13.42 2.68
N PHE A 45 4.96 12.15 2.69
CA PHE A 45 5.11 11.22 1.59
C PHE A 45 3.75 10.69 1.17
N LYS A 46 3.42 10.91 -0.11
CA LYS A 46 2.18 10.44 -0.73
C LYS A 46 2.44 9.11 -1.43
N PHE A 47 1.79 8.06 -0.96
CA PHE A 47 1.66 6.80 -1.68
C PHE A 47 0.39 6.84 -2.51
N ALA A 48 0.50 6.63 -3.82
CA ALA A 48 -0.66 6.60 -4.68
C ALA A 48 -0.45 5.67 -5.88
N PHE A 49 -1.39 4.74 -6.11
CA PHE A 49 -1.32 3.77 -7.21
C PHE A 49 -2.73 3.26 -7.57
N PRO A 50 -2.96 2.89 -8.85
CA PRO A 50 -4.20 2.27 -9.28
C PRO A 50 -4.26 0.78 -8.87
N VAL A 51 -5.46 0.29 -8.61
CA VAL A 51 -5.75 -1.14 -8.42
C VAL A 51 -6.90 -1.54 -9.34
N ASP A 52 -6.61 -2.44 -10.27
CA ASP A 52 -7.59 -3.00 -11.20
C ASP A 52 -8.57 -3.96 -10.51
N ARG A 53 -9.76 -4.11 -11.09
CA ARG A 53 -10.73 -5.12 -10.67
C ARG A 53 -10.27 -6.53 -11.09
N GLY A 54 -10.49 -7.52 -10.23
CA GLY A 54 -10.21 -8.92 -10.53
C GLY A 54 -8.98 -9.49 -9.82
N GLU A 55 -8.25 -10.37 -10.51
CA GLU A 55 -6.99 -10.92 -10.03
C GLU A 55 -5.82 -10.00 -10.40
N ILE A 56 -4.94 -9.75 -9.43
CA ILE A 56 -3.76 -8.91 -9.60
C ILE A 56 -2.60 -9.79 -10.07
N PRO A 57 -1.99 -9.50 -11.23
CA PRO A 57 -0.81 -10.20 -11.71
C PRO A 57 0.33 -10.13 -10.68
N ARG A 58 1.18 -11.16 -10.64
CA ARG A 58 2.28 -11.25 -9.66
C ARG A 58 3.19 -10.02 -9.68
N GLY A 59 3.56 -9.53 -10.85
CA GLY A 59 4.42 -8.35 -11.00
C GLY A 59 3.79 -7.08 -10.45
N THR A 60 2.51 -6.85 -10.78
CA THR A 60 1.72 -5.72 -10.27
C THR A 60 1.56 -5.80 -8.75
N PHE A 61 1.33 -6.99 -8.22
CA PHE A 61 1.20 -7.18 -6.77
C PHE A 61 2.52 -6.85 -6.04
N HIS A 62 3.67 -7.30 -6.53
CA HIS A 62 4.97 -6.91 -5.95
C HIS A 62 5.23 -5.41 -6.09
N ALA A 63 4.83 -4.79 -7.20
CA ALA A 63 4.93 -3.34 -7.35
C ALA A 63 4.09 -2.61 -6.29
N ILE A 64 2.89 -3.10 -5.97
CA ILE A 64 2.04 -2.53 -4.92
C ILE A 64 2.68 -2.70 -3.53
N LEU A 65 3.31 -3.83 -3.24
CA LEU A 65 4.07 -4.01 -1.98
C LEU A 65 5.17 -2.96 -1.84
N ASP A 66 5.95 -2.72 -2.90
CA ASP A 66 6.97 -1.67 -2.93
C ASP A 66 6.31 -0.28 -2.75
N GLN A 67 5.18 -0.01 -3.41
CA GLN A 67 4.45 1.26 -3.31
C GLN A 67 3.76 1.51 -1.98
N THR A 68 3.63 0.51 -1.12
CA THR A 68 3.04 0.66 0.22
C THR A 68 4.12 0.85 1.29
N GLY A 69 5.30 1.33 0.89
CA GLY A 69 6.46 1.49 1.76
C GLY A 69 7.22 0.19 2.00
N GLY A 70 6.98 -0.84 1.17
CA GLY A 70 7.65 -2.15 1.27
C GLY A 70 6.94 -3.12 2.22
N LEU A 71 5.61 -3.12 2.22
CA LEU A 71 4.85 -4.10 3.02
C LEU A 71 5.18 -5.53 2.58
N SER A 72 5.22 -6.44 3.53
CA SER A 72 5.25 -7.87 3.25
C SER A 72 3.84 -8.42 2.98
N GLU A 73 3.77 -9.56 2.28
CA GLU A 73 2.51 -10.30 2.11
C GLU A 73 1.86 -10.69 3.44
N GLU A 74 2.69 -10.95 4.46
CA GLU A 74 2.24 -11.32 5.79
C GLU A 74 1.58 -10.16 6.51
N GLN A 75 2.16 -8.96 6.44
CA GLN A 75 1.54 -7.73 6.97
C GLN A 75 0.22 -7.41 6.26
N LEU A 76 0.13 -7.59 4.94
CA LEU A 76 -1.16 -7.47 4.25
C LEU A 76 -2.17 -8.52 4.71
N CYS A 77 -1.74 -9.76 4.97
CA CYS A 77 -2.62 -10.80 5.53
C CYS A 77 -3.10 -10.44 6.94
N GLN A 78 -2.24 -9.88 7.78
CA GLN A 78 -2.60 -9.38 9.11
C GLN A 78 -3.58 -8.21 9.01
N ALA A 79 -3.34 -7.27 8.09
CA ALA A 79 -4.24 -6.16 7.81
C ALA A 79 -5.62 -6.64 7.37
N LEU A 80 -5.69 -7.64 6.48
CA LEU A 80 -6.95 -8.24 6.05
C LEU A 80 -7.74 -8.88 7.21
N LYS A 81 -7.03 -9.42 8.21
CA LYS A 81 -7.60 -10.00 9.42
C LYS A 81 -7.92 -8.96 10.50
N GLY A 82 -7.46 -7.72 10.34
CA GLY A 82 -7.61 -6.65 11.33
C GLY A 82 -6.63 -6.73 12.51
N THR A 83 -5.54 -7.50 12.39
CA THR A 83 -4.49 -7.61 13.43
C THR A 83 -3.30 -6.69 13.18
N PHE A 84 -3.30 -5.96 12.07
CA PHE A 84 -2.35 -4.90 11.75
C PHE A 84 -3.18 -3.75 11.16
N THR A 85 -3.27 -2.65 11.91
CA THR A 85 -4.26 -1.58 11.69
C THR A 85 -3.59 -0.28 11.26
N GLU A 86 -4.39 0.75 10.97
CA GLU A 86 -3.89 2.07 10.60
C GLU A 86 -2.87 2.64 11.61
N PRO A 87 -3.11 2.67 12.94
CA PRO A 87 -2.12 3.11 13.91
C PRO A 87 -0.79 2.36 13.80
N ASP A 88 -0.83 1.02 13.71
CA ASP A 88 0.38 0.20 13.61
C ASP A 88 1.17 0.52 12.33
N TYR A 89 0.44 0.73 11.22
CA TYR A 89 1.04 1.07 9.95
C TYR A 89 1.62 2.49 9.92
N ARG A 90 0.93 3.46 10.52
CA ARG A 90 1.42 4.82 10.69
C ARG A 90 2.69 4.85 11.54
N GLU A 91 2.72 4.12 12.65
CA GLU A 91 3.93 4.02 13.48
C GLU A 91 5.08 3.35 12.71
N TRP A 92 4.79 2.28 11.98
CA TRP A 92 5.78 1.58 11.17
C TRP A 92 6.37 2.45 10.05
N ILE A 93 5.53 3.19 9.32
CA ILE A 93 5.97 4.05 8.23
C ILE A 93 6.68 5.31 8.76
N PHE A 94 6.25 5.83 9.91
CA PHE A 94 6.85 7.00 10.55
C PHE A 94 8.32 6.78 10.91
N ARG A 95 8.75 5.52 11.10
CA ARG A 95 10.16 5.17 11.35
C ARG A 95 11.04 5.26 10.11
N LYS A 96 10.48 5.54 8.93
CA LYS A 96 11.20 5.64 7.65
C LYS A 96 11.44 7.09 7.27
N SER A 97 12.61 7.35 6.69
CA SER A 97 12.92 8.65 6.07
C SER A 97 12.33 8.74 4.66
N ARG A 98 12.13 9.95 4.17
CA ARG A 98 11.69 10.16 2.78
C ARG A 98 12.63 9.52 1.76
N ALA A 99 13.95 9.61 1.97
CA ALA A 99 14.95 8.99 1.10
C ALA A 99 14.81 7.46 1.05
N GLU A 100 14.53 6.83 2.20
CA GLU A 100 14.27 5.40 2.26
C GLU A 100 12.99 5.02 1.50
N LEU A 101 11.90 5.78 1.69
CA LEU A 101 10.64 5.55 1.00
C LEU A 101 10.79 5.73 -0.52
N LEU A 102 11.53 6.74 -0.98
CA LEU A 102 11.83 6.92 -2.40
C LEU A 102 12.61 5.73 -2.98
N ARG A 103 13.58 5.20 -2.22
CA ARG A 103 14.36 4.02 -2.64
C ARG A 103 13.47 2.77 -2.74
N ILE A 104 12.61 2.55 -1.75
CA ILE A 104 11.70 1.39 -1.70
C ILE A 104 10.66 1.47 -2.83
N THR A 105 10.01 2.61 -2.97
CA THR A 105 9.02 2.87 -4.03
C THR A 105 9.65 3.01 -5.42
N ARG A 106 11.00 2.98 -5.48
CA ARG A 106 11.83 3.17 -6.69
C ARG A 106 11.53 4.47 -7.42
N GLY A 107 11.10 5.50 -6.68
CA GLY A 107 10.65 6.77 -7.22
C GLY A 107 9.51 6.64 -8.23
N ARG A 108 8.74 5.55 -8.21
CA ARG A 108 7.60 5.40 -9.11
C ARG A 108 6.49 6.34 -8.66
N HIS A 109 6.20 7.32 -9.50
CA HIS A 109 4.99 8.11 -9.40
C HIS A 109 3.98 7.54 -10.40
N PHE A 110 2.88 6.97 -9.90
CA PHE A 110 1.69 6.82 -10.74
C PHE A 110 1.07 8.22 -10.81
N GLY A 111 1.33 8.93 -11.90
CA GLY A 111 0.66 10.21 -12.17
C GLY A 111 -0.84 9.97 -12.23
N PHE A 112 -1.60 10.75 -11.48
CA PHE A 112 -3.06 10.85 -11.60
C PHE A 112 -3.38 12.21 -12.19
#